data_AF-A0AAW2FE77-F1
#
_entry.id   AF-A0AAW2FE77-F1
#
_cell.length_a   1.000
_cell.length_b   1.000
_cell.length_c   1.000
_cell.angle_alpha   90.00
_cell.angle_beta   90.00
_cell.angle_gamma   90.00
#
_symmetry.space_group_name_H-M   'P 1'
#
loop_
_entity.id
_entity.type
_entity.pdbx_description
1 polymer ?
#
loop_
_entity_poly.entity_id
_entity_poly.type
_entity_poly.pdbx_seq_one_letter_code
_entity_poly.pdbx_strand_id
1 'polypeptide(L)'
;MNRNTPDEYVKIIKKLLLANSQRIEQLKIGSPVTMYPSRDIEKIIRNIIYALKNKVKCDLYNVKIFDANGNIDVVEFIPLCDYAKCYNGFLLNTNFSSHYLLNKQIFGSVGSWPLLSPYFFIQIIWFLKCEDLLIESLVHVPLDLCIEILELTIKHINELEISRARRIILLLIYKVYNKCLWLHLGTLSEENVMRRIYQLVTYFKKLCDMLVSQEYVIDDISLRKYLILRGILMKNMLRYVRKCMHSKMESYSEHQSLAKLFTLTYGSFDECSKYYHIISINEIKSIVMKLDEYLVTLLLQLIKDVDQSELMTWKTSNDDENTMISLRRGIATECHYFLKFIRHNEFLVKNKHLFYYLEQFASLRNSRKFTFTLKELCRDITHGNRYGMQELIKRYKEWDLSTLDFIMKRKQLLNIDNYYTILKYLHHICAHTYSKVEKYRVYIAVFKILIQLKVYDLYFITLKYVHKHFDDKHLEDFYDGTCFDAYLQQSSFPAKTNLRHITTVEQPSYGILLIFILLNPKRALSQLILYEINVEDTKSIIFQKSMLASIVQNYYKSGHRNILTYVLQDILLQQRVTFNLKFRTFIDKVRTYKVIFYVINEIKIIKINF
;
A
#
# COMPACT_ATOMS: atom_id res chain seq x y z
N MET A 1 13.93 11.03 -28.54
CA MET A 1 13.67 9.59 -28.81
C MET A 1 12.46 9.16 -28.02
N ASN A 2 11.38 8.91 -28.76
CA ASN A 2 9.99 8.90 -28.27
C ASN A 2 9.75 7.78 -27.25
N ARG A 3 9.18 8.15 -26.09
CA ARG A 3 8.51 7.17 -25.23
C ARG A 3 7.14 6.91 -25.82
N ASN A 4 6.90 5.65 -26.09
CA ASN A 4 5.65 5.10 -26.57
C ASN A 4 4.48 5.56 -25.67
N THR A 5 3.40 6.04 -26.29
CA THR A 5 2.19 6.49 -25.59
C THR A 5 1.48 5.29 -24.94
N PRO A 6 0.54 5.52 -23.99
CA PRO A 6 -0.33 4.46 -23.45
C PRO A 6 -1.01 3.60 -24.54
N ASP A 7 -1.18 4.11 -25.75
CA ASP A 7 -1.80 3.38 -26.86
C ASP A 7 -0.90 2.30 -27.48
N GLU A 8 0.42 2.38 -27.30
CA GLU A 8 1.35 1.49 -28.00
C GLU A 8 1.47 0.11 -27.33
N TYR A 9 1.42 0.06 -25.99
CA TYR A 9 1.42 -1.22 -25.28
C TYR A 9 0.14 -2.00 -25.53
N VAL A 10 -1.00 -1.31 -25.54
CA VAL A 10 -2.31 -1.89 -25.84
C VAL A 10 -2.27 -2.53 -27.24
N LYS A 11 -1.70 -1.84 -28.23
CA LYS A 11 -1.53 -2.36 -29.61
C LYS A 11 -0.62 -3.59 -29.68
N ILE A 12 0.51 -3.58 -28.97
CA ILE A 12 1.47 -4.70 -28.98
C ILE A 12 0.85 -5.95 -28.35
N ILE A 13 0.24 -5.83 -27.18
CA ILE A 13 -0.41 -6.94 -26.49
C ILE A 13 -1.60 -7.44 -27.30
N LYS A 14 -2.42 -6.53 -27.84
CA LYS A 14 -3.53 -6.88 -28.76
C LYS A 14 -3.05 -7.71 -29.93
N LYS A 15 -1.96 -7.31 -30.59
CA LYS A 15 -1.40 -8.05 -31.75
C LYS A 15 -0.94 -9.45 -31.36
N LEU A 16 -0.32 -9.62 -30.18
CA LEU A 16 0.10 -10.93 -29.69
C LEU A 16 -1.08 -11.84 -29.33
N LEU A 17 -2.10 -11.29 -28.67
CA LEU A 17 -3.31 -12.04 -28.32
C LEU A 17 -4.10 -12.42 -29.58
N LEU A 18 -4.23 -11.52 -30.55
CA LEU A 18 -4.88 -11.82 -31.84
C LEU A 18 -4.11 -12.88 -32.64
N ALA A 19 -2.77 -12.83 -32.66
CA ALA A 19 -1.95 -13.84 -33.33
C ALA A 19 -2.07 -15.23 -32.72
N ASN A 20 -2.62 -15.35 -31.51
CA ASN A 20 -2.82 -16.62 -30.79
C ASN A 20 -4.31 -16.88 -30.49
N SER A 21 -5.25 -16.17 -31.13
CA SER A 21 -6.68 -16.19 -30.77
C SER A 21 -7.29 -17.59 -30.82
N GLN A 22 -7.01 -18.37 -31.87
CA GLN A 22 -7.49 -19.75 -32.00
C GLN A 22 -7.00 -20.68 -30.88
N ARG A 23 -5.77 -20.48 -30.40
CA ARG A 23 -5.20 -21.26 -29.28
C ARG A 23 -5.76 -20.80 -27.94
N ILE A 24 -6.00 -19.50 -27.79
CA ILE A 24 -6.64 -18.91 -26.60
C ILE A 24 -8.12 -19.34 -26.51
N GLU A 25 -8.81 -19.54 -27.63
CA GLU A 25 -10.18 -20.07 -27.66
C GLU A 25 -10.26 -21.54 -27.27
N GLN A 26 -9.30 -22.36 -27.70
CA GLN A 26 -9.20 -23.76 -27.24
C GLN A 26 -9.00 -23.85 -25.71
N LEU A 27 -8.39 -22.83 -25.10
CA LEU A 27 -8.22 -22.70 -23.65
C LEU A 27 -9.47 -22.19 -22.91
N LYS A 28 -10.51 -21.72 -23.62
CA LYS A 28 -11.82 -21.37 -23.04
C LYS A 28 -12.68 -22.60 -22.75
N ILE A 29 -12.44 -23.70 -23.48
CA ILE A 29 -13.17 -24.97 -23.36
C ILE A 29 -12.35 -25.83 -22.40
N GLY A 30 -12.68 -25.76 -21.10
CA GLY A 30 -11.86 -26.35 -20.05
C GLY A 30 -11.49 -27.82 -20.31
N SER A 31 -10.20 -28.14 -20.21
CA SER A 31 -9.76 -29.47 -19.85
C SER A 31 -9.12 -29.42 -18.46
N PRO A 32 -9.67 -30.14 -17.47
CA PRO A 32 -9.11 -30.24 -16.12
C PRO A 32 -8.05 -31.35 -15.99
N VAL A 33 -7.30 -31.70 -17.05
CA VAL A 33 -6.57 -32.99 -17.09
C VAL A 33 -5.04 -32.88 -17.13
N THR A 34 -4.42 -31.71 -17.08
CA THR A 34 -2.95 -31.65 -16.93
C THR A 34 -2.51 -30.68 -15.85
N MET A 35 -1.85 -31.22 -14.82
CA MET A 35 -1.13 -30.54 -13.71
C MET A 35 -0.06 -29.53 -14.15
N TYR A 36 0.06 -29.27 -15.45
CA TYR A 36 0.97 -28.31 -16.04
C TYR A 36 0.19 -27.41 -16.99
N PRO A 37 0.42 -26.08 -16.97
CA PRO A 37 -0.03 -25.23 -18.06
C PRO A 37 0.48 -25.86 -19.35
N SER A 38 -0.40 -26.07 -20.34
CA SER A 38 0.03 -26.68 -21.60
C SER A 38 1.25 -25.90 -22.14
N ARG A 39 2.23 -26.59 -22.74
CA ARG A 39 3.45 -25.93 -23.27
C ARG A 39 3.12 -24.71 -24.16
N ASP A 40 1.92 -24.70 -24.75
CA ASP A 40 1.37 -23.59 -25.52
C ASP A 40 0.96 -22.37 -24.68
N ILE A 41 0.33 -22.56 -23.51
CA ILE A 41 0.06 -21.47 -22.54
C ILE A 41 1.36 -20.80 -22.13
N GLU A 42 2.36 -21.58 -21.74
CA GLU A 42 3.65 -21.03 -21.33
C GLU A 42 4.30 -20.22 -22.44
N LYS A 43 4.24 -20.71 -23.68
CA LYS A 43 4.82 -20.03 -24.85
C LYS A 43 4.13 -18.69 -25.12
N ILE A 44 2.81 -18.63 -25.02
CA ILE A 44 2.05 -17.38 -25.18
C ILE A 44 2.41 -16.41 -24.07
N ILE A 45 2.47 -16.86 -22.82
CA ILE A 45 2.80 -15.99 -21.69
C ILE A 45 4.25 -15.49 -21.77
N ARG A 46 5.21 -16.34 -22.18
CA ARG A 46 6.60 -15.90 -22.42
C ARG A 46 6.69 -14.82 -23.49
N ASN A 47 5.89 -14.89 -24.54
CA ASN A 47 5.81 -13.85 -25.56
C ASN A 47 5.23 -12.54 -25.02
N ILE A 48 4.22 -12.62 -24.15
CA ILE A 48 3.66 -11.45 -23.44
C ILE A 48 4.73 -10.82 -22.55
N ILE A 49 5.45 -11.62 -21.74
CA ILE A 49 6.56 -11.17 -20.88
C ILE A 49 7.63 -10.48 -21.71
N TYR A 50 8.08 -11.12 -22.80
CA TYR A 50 9.09 -10.56 -23.70
C TYR A 50 8.65 -9.20 -24.27
N ALA A 51 7.38 -9.07 -24.66
CA ALA A 51 6.85 -7.83 -25.20
C ALA A 51 6.74 -6.73 -24.14
N LEU A 52 6.26 -7.05 -22.93
CA LEU A 52 6.20 -6.12 -21.82
C LEU A 52 7.60 -5.57 -21.48
N LYS A 53 8.57 -6.47 -21.35
CA LYS A 53 9.96 -6.12 -21.00
C LYS A 53 10.67 -5.34 -22.10
N ASN A 54 10.65 -5.84 -23.33
CA ASN A 54 11.53 -5.34 -24.39
C ASN A 54 10.89 -4.29 -25.30
N LYS A 55 9.56 -4.35 -25.52
CA LYS A 55 8.87 -3.42 -26.42
C LYS A 55 8.16 -2.29 -25.68
N VAL A 56 7.58 -2.59 -24.52
CA VAL A 56 6.83 -1.61 -23.72
C VAL A 56 7.71 -0.95 -22.66
N LYS A 57 8.86 -1.55 -22.31
CA LYS A 57 9.73 -1.13 -21.19
C LYS A 57 8.95 -1.04 -19.86
N CYS A 58 7.95 -1.89 -19.71
CA CYS A 58 7.20 -2.09 -18.47
C CYS A 58 7.70 -3.38 -17.83
N ASP A 59 8.47 -3.28 -16.75
CA ASP A 59 9.02 -4.44 -16.05
C ASP A 59 7.98 -5.03 -15.09
N LEU A 60 6.87 -5.50 -15.65
CA LEU A 60 5.79 -6.17 -14.92
C LEU A 60 6.19 -7.61 -14.56
N TYR A 61 7.37 -7.82 -13.98
CA TYR A 61 7.85 -9.12 -13.54
C TYR A 61 8.25 -9.06 -12.08
N ASN A 62 7.71 -9.96 -11.25
CA ASN A 62 8.00 -10.06 -9.82
C ASN A 62 7.72 -8.76 -9.06
N VAL A 63 6.62 -8.09 -9.40
CA VAL A 63 6.18 -6.85 -8.72
C VAL A 63 5.72 -7.18 -7.31
N LYS A 64 6.43 -6.65 -6.32
CA LYS A 64 6.08 -6.78 -4.90
C LYS A 64 5.53 -5.46 -4.38
N ILE A 65 4.33 -5.51 -3.83
CA ILE A 65 3.70 -4.40 -3.09
C ILE A 65 3.90 -4.64 -1.60
N PHE A 66 4.00 -5.90 -1.18
CA PHE A 66 4.12 -6.25 0.23
C PHE A 66 5.55 -6.65 0.60
N ASP A 67 6.06 -6.09 1.70
CA ASP A 67 7.30 -6.52 2.34
C ASP A 67 7.17 -7.96 2.89
N ALA A 68 8.27 -8.50 3.43
CA ALA A 68 8.27 -9.84 4.05
C ALA A 68 7.26 -9.96 5.22
N ASN A 69 6.91 -8.85 5.86
CA ASN A 69 5.95 -8.80 6.94
C ASN A 69 4.51 -8.66 6.44
N GLY A 70 4.27 -8.45 5.14
CA GLY A 70 2.95 -8.16 4.56
C GLY A 70 2.53 -6.68 4.66
N ASN A 71 3.44 -5.75 4.96
CA ASN A 71 3.18 -4.31 4.95
C ASN A 71 3.34 -3.79 3.53
N ILE A 72 2.61 -2.75 3.17
CA ILE A 72 2.79 -2.09 1.88
C ILE A 72 4.18 -1.43 1.86
N ASP A 73 5.05 -1.89 0.97
CA ASP A 73 6.37 -1.31 0.71
C ASP A 73 6.21 -0.23 -0.36
N VAL A 74 6.16 1.03 0.05
CA VAL A 74 5.78 2.18 -0.82
C VAL A 74 6.95 2.64 -1.72
N VAL A 75 7.98 1.81 -1.91
CA VAL A 75 9.27 2.25 -2.46
C VAL A 75 9.17 2.77 -3.90
N GLU A 76 8.11 2.48 -4.67
CA GLU A 76 8.02 2.89 -6.08
C GLU A 76 6.60 3.25 -6.58
N PHE A 77 6.02 4.38 -6.13
CA PHE A 77 4.67 4.79 -6.55
C PHE A 77 4.53 5.05 -8.07
N ILE A 78 5.58 5.53 -8.76
CA ILE A 78 5.50 5.83 -10.22
C ILE A 78 5.49 4.56 -11.08
N PRO A 79 6.42 3.59 -10.92
CA PRO A 79 6.30 2.28 -11.57
C PRO A 79 4.98 1.58 -11.26
N LEU A 80 4.47 1.70 -10.02
CA LEU A 80 3.21 1.10 -9.60
C LEU A 80 1.99 1.59 -10.39
N CYS A 81 1.95 2.87 -10.78
CA CYS A 81 0.89 3.39 -11.66
C CYS A 81 0.87 2.70 -13.03
N ASP A 82 2.04 2.46 -13.62
CA ASP A 82 2.14 1.82 -14.93
C ASP A 82 1.86 0.31 -14.83
N TYR A 83 2.28 -0.33 -13.72
CA TYR A 83 1.94 -1.71 -13.41
C TYR A 83 0.44 -1.91 -13.19
N ALA A 84 -0.20 -1.04 -12.42
CA ALA A 84 -1.64 -1.09 -12.18
C ALA A 84 -2.45 -0.89 -13.46
N LYS A 85 -2.04 0.03 -14.36
CA LYS A 85 -2.67 0.19 -15.67
C LYS A 85 -2.59 -1.06 -16.53
N CYS A 86 -1.42 -1.72 -16.54
CA CYS A 86 -1.23 -2.94 -17.31
C CYS A 86 -2.07 -4.10 -16.73
N TYR A 87 -2.03 -4.26 -15.40
CA TYR A 87 -2.87 -5.21 -14.67
C TYR A 87 -4.36 -5.00 -14.92
N ASN A 88 -4.86 -3.76 -14.78
CA ASN A 88 -6.25 -3.41 -15.06
C ASN A 88 -6.61 -3.68 -16.53
N GLY A 89 -5.67 -3.51 -17.47
CA GLY A 89 -5.86 -3.89 -18.86
C GLY A 89 -6.18 -5.38 -19.04
N PHE A 90 -5.43 -6.26 -18.36
CA PHE A 90 -5.72 -7.70 -18.34
C PHE A 90 -7.06 -7.99 -17.67
N LEU A 91 -7.30 -7.41 -16.49
CA LEU A 91 -8.52 -7.60 -15.70
C LEU A 91 -9.77 -7.20 -16.48
N LEU A 92 -9.76 -6.03 -17.13
CA LEU A 92 -10.88 -5.47 -17.88
C LEU A 92 -11.15 -6.15 -19.23
N ASN A 93 -10.19 -6.90 -19.77
CA ASN A 93 -10.36 -7.67 -21.00
C ASN A 93 -10.49 -9.17 -20.71
N THR A 94 -10.95 -9.53 -19.51
CA THR A 94 -11.23 -10.92 -19.11
C THR A 94 -12.73 -11.15 -19.02
N ASN A 95 -13.19 -12.30 -19.52
CA ASN A 95 -14.60 -12.67 -19.63
C ASN A 95 -15.19 -13.14 -18.28
N PHE A 96 -15.18 -12.25 -17.29
CA PHE A 96 -15.90 -12.44 -16.03
C PHE A 96 -17.41 -12.26 -16.22
N SER A 97 -18.21 -12.83 -15.32
CA SER A 97 -19.67 -12.75 -15.36
C SER A 97 -20.18 -11.30 -15.43
N SER A 98 -19.58 -10.39 -14.67
CA SER A 98 -19.94 -8.96 -14.64
C SER A 98 -19.22 -8.11 -15.70
N HIS A 99 -18.57 -8.70 -16.71
CA HIS A 99 -17.75 -7.95 -17.68
C HIS A 99 -18.55 -6.88 -18.42
N TYR A 100 -19.81 -7.18 -18.77
CA TYR A 100 -20.68 -6.24 -19.50
C TYR A 100 -20.97 -4.94 -18.73
N LEU A 101 -20.86 -4.95 -17.40
CA LEU A 101 -21.03 -3.78 -16.54
C LEU A 101 -19.77 -2.91 -16.46
N LEU A 102 -18.61 -3.44 -16.84
CA LEU A 102 -17.32 -2.75 -16.73
C LEU A 102 -17.08 -1.74 -17.87
N ASN A 103 -17.94 -1.71 -18.89
CA ASN A 103 -17.76 -1.08 -20.22
C ASN A 103 -17.42 0.43 -20.29
N LYS A 104 -17.34 1.16 -19.16
CA LYS A 104 -17.06 2.61 -19.13
C LYS A 104 -16.02 3.02 -18.08
N GLN A 105 -14.96 2.23 -17.89
CA GLN A 105 -13.87 2.60 -16.97
C GLN A 105 -13.02 3.78 -17.45
N ILE A 106 -12.55 4.58 -16.48
CA ILE A 106 -11.62 5.70 -16.69
C ILE A 106 -10.17 5.18 -16.89
N PHE A 107 -9.86 3.99 -16.35
CA PHE A 107 -8.53 3.37 -16.42
C PHE A 107 -8.59 2.04 -17.16
N GLY A 108 -7.97 1.98 -18.33
CA GLY A 108 -7.92 0.77 -19.17
C GLY A 108 -9.08 0.71 -20.18
N SER A 109 -8.75 0.36 -21.41
CA SER A 109 -9.73 0.26 -22.49
C SER A 109 -10.38 -1.12 -22.49
N VAL A 110 -11.63 -1.19 -22.03
CA VAL A 110 -12.48 -2.39 -22.16
C VAL A 110 -12.70 -2.68 -23.65
N GLY A 111 -12.60 -3.95 -24.05
CA GLY A 111 -12.76 -4.39 -25.45
C GLY A 111 -11.59 -4.03 -26.37
N SER A 112 -10.46 -3.57 -25.82
CA SER A 112 -9.27 -3.30 -26.63
C SER A 112 -8.53 -4.58 -27.02
N TRP A 113 -8.67 -5.67 -26.26
CA TRP A 113 -8.06 -6.97 -26.49
C TRP A 113 -9.12 -8.06 -26.74
N PRO A 114 -8.74 -9.20 -27.35
CA PRO A 114 -9.59 -10.40 -27.32
C PRO A 114 -9.89 -10.78 -25.87
N LEU A 115 -11.14 -11.15 -25.60
CA LEU A 115 -11.57 -11.56 -24.26
C LEU A 115 -10.80 -12.80 -23.78
N LEU A 116 -10.05 -12.61 -22.70
CA LEU A 116 -9.31 -13.66 -22.00
C LEU A 116 -10.27 -14.53 -21.19
N SER A 117 -9.97 -15.82 -21.02
CA SER A 117 -10.68 -16.62 -20.03
C SER A 117 -10.20 -16.24 -18.61
N PRO A 118 -11.08 -16.30 -17.59
CA PRO A 118 -10.68 -16.03 -16.21
C PRO A 118 -9.52 -16.91 -15.71
N TYR A 119 -9.46 -18.18 -16.13
CA TYR A 119 -8.34 -19.07 -15.85
C TYR A 119 -7.02 -18.56 -16.47
N PHE A 120 -7.04 -18.15 -17.75
CA PHE A 120 -5.85 -17.65 -18.43
C PHE A 120 -5.34 -16.34 -17.82
N PHE A 121 -6.24 -15.48 -17.32
CA PHE A 121 -5.87 -14.31 -16.53
C PHE A 121 -5.06 -14.69 -15.28
N ILE A 122 -5.54 -15.65 -14.48
CA ILE A 122 -4.81 -16.14 -13.29
C ILE A 122 -3.44 -16.72 -13.65
N GLN A 123 -3.34 -17.50 -14.73
CA GLN A 123 -2.06 -18.02 -15.23
C GLN A 123 -1.08 -16.89 -15.58
N ILE A 124 -1.54 -15.85 -16.27
CA ILE A 124 -0.70 -14.69 -16.59
C ILE A 124 -0.13 -14.07 -15.30
N ILE A 125 -0.96 -13.88 -14.27
CA ILE A 125 -0.53 -13.30 -12.98
C ILE A 125 0.57 -14.15 -12.33
N TRP A 126 0.41 -15.48 -12.32
CA TRP A 126 1.39 -16.38 -11.71
C TRP A 126 2.71 -16.47 -12.45
N PHE A 127 2.68 -16.51 -13.78
CA PHE A 127 3.89 -16.50 -14.59
C PHE A 127 4.65 -15.18 -14.50
N LEU A 128 3.92 -14.06 -14.37
CA LEU A 128 4.51 -12.74 -14.14
C LEU A 128 4.99 -12.54 -12.69
N LYS A 129 4.62 -13.43 -11.76
CA LYS A 129 4.89 -13.30 -10.31
C LYS A 129 4.40 -11.94 -9.77
N CYS A 130 3.21 -11.51 -10.19
CA CYS A 130 2.61 -10.24 -9.79
C CYS A 130 1.37 -10.41 -8.91
N GLU A 131 1.36 -11.46 -8.08
CA GLU A 131 0.24 -11.83 -7.22
C GLU A 131 -0.13 -10.73 -6.23
N ASP A 132 0.83 -9.88 -5.84
CA ASP A 132 0.59 -8.74 -4.96
C ASP A 132 -0.40 -7.73 -5.57
N LEU A 133 -0.36 -7.50 -6.89
CA LEU A 133 -1.31 -6.63 -7.59
C LEU A 133 -2.71 -7.23 -7.56
N LEU A 134 -2.81 -8.55 -7.81
CA LEU A 134 -4.08 -9.28 -7.72
C LEU A 134 -4.68 -9.14 -6.32
N ILE A 135 -3.90 -9.44 -5.28
CA ILE A 135 -4.35 -9.42 -3.89
C ILE A 135 -4.74 -8.00 -3.44
N GLU A 136 -3.96 -6.98 -3.78
CA GLU A 136 -4.32 -5.59 -3.45
C GLU A 136 -5.61 -5.17 -4.16
N SER A 137 -5.77 -5.54 -5.44
CA SER A 137 -6.92 -5.12 -6.24
C SER A 137 -8.26 -5.62 -5.70
N LEU A 138 -8.30 -6.81 -5.07
CA LEU A 138 -9.53 -7.41 -4.51
C LEU A 138 -10.25 -6.47 -3.54
N VAL A 139 -9.51 -5.62 -2.83
CA VAL A 139 -10.12 -4.70 -1.89
C VAL A 139 -10.87 -3.56 -2.58
N HIS A 140 -10.50 -3.23 -3.82
CA HIS A 140 -10.96 -2.03 -4.53
C HIS A 140 -11.92 -2.31 -5.69
N VAL A 141 -11.99 -3.55 -6.18
CA VAL A 141 -12.91 -3.97 -7.25
C VAL A 141 -14.36 -4.20 -6.74
N PRO A 142 -15.38 -4.18 -7.62
CA PRO A 142 -16.75 -4.58 -7.29
C PRO A 142 -16.83 -5.96 -6.63
N LEU A 143 -17.85 -6.16 -5.79
CA LEU A 143 -17.98 -7.34 -4.94
C LEU A 143 -18.17 -8.62 -5.75
N ASP A 144 -18.96 -8.59 -6.82
CA ASP A 144 -19.16 -9.74 -7.71
C ASP A 144 -17.83 -10.20 -8.33
N LEU A 145 -17.07 -9.25 -8.87
CA LEU A 145 -15.76 -9.51 -9.47
C LEU A 145 -14.75 -10.00 -8.42
N CYS A 146 -14.76 -9.42 -7.23
CA CYS A 146 -13.91 -9.86 -6.12
C CYS A 146 -14.13 -11.35 -5.80
N ILE A 147 -15.38 -11.81 -5.79
CA ILE A 147 -15.75 -13.18 -5.46
C ILE A 147 -15.33 -14.13 -6.57
N GLU A 148 -15.61 -13.79 -7.83
CA GLU A 148 -15.23 -14.63 -8.98
C GLU A 148 -13.70 -14.81 -9.07
N ILE A 149 -12.94 -13.73 -8.86
CA ILE A 149 -11.46 -13.80 -8.83
C ILE A 149 -10.98 -14.63 -7.63
N LEU A 150 -11.57 -14.44 -6.45
CA LEU A 150 -11.18 -15.15 -5.25
C LEU A 150 -11.44 -16.66 -5.38
N GLU A 151 -12.59 -17.03 -5.95
CA GLU A 151 -12.95 -18.42 -6.24
C GLU A 151 -11.93 -19.09 -7.17
N LEU A 152 -11.60 -18.43 -8.29
CA LEU A 152 -10.62 -18.94 -9.24
C LEU A 152 -9.22 -19.04 -8.64
N THR A 153 -8.84 -18.03 -7.85
CA THR A 153 -7.54 -18.03 -7.16
C THR A 153 -7.45 -19.21 -6.22
N ILE A 154 -8.47 -19.45 -5.38
CA ILE A 154 -8.52 -20.59 -4.45
C ILE A 154 -8.50 -21.92 -5.21
N LYS A 155 -9.29 -22.05 -6.29
CA LYS A 155 -9.40 -23.28 -7.07
C LYS A 155 -8.06 -23.75 -7.64
N HIS A 156 -7.23 -22.80 -8.07
CA HIS A 156 -6.03 -23.12 -8.82
C HIS A 156 -4.73 -22.92 -8.00
N ILE A 157 -4.79 -22.39 -6.77
CA ILE A 157 -3.58 -22.02 -6.00
C ILE A 157 -2.56 -23.16 -5.81
N ASN A 158 -3.00 -24.42 -5.92
CA ASN A 158 -2.16 -25.63 -5.83
C ASN A 158 -1.18 -25.76 -7.00
N GLU A 159 -1.38 -25.02 -8.09
CA GLU A 159 -0.47 -24.95 -9.23
C GLU A 159 0.80 -24.14 -8.93
N LEU A 160 0.85 -23.45 -7.77
CA LEU A 160 2.01 -22.69 -7.31
C LEU A 160 2.91 -23.51 -6.39
N GLU A 161 4.19 -23.14 -6.36
CA GLU A 161 5.11 -23.60 -5.31
C GLU A 161 4.53 -23.35 -3.91
N ILE A 162 4.65 -24.32 -3.00
CA ILE A 162 4.05 -24.29 -1.65
C ILE A 162 4.36 -22.97 -0.91
N SER A 163 5.58 -22.46 -1.02
CA SER A 163 5.99 -21.19 -0.38
C SER A 163 5.23 -19.98 -0.93
N ARG A 164 5.02 -19.93 -2.25
CA ARG A 164 4.24 -18.88 -2.93
C ARG A 164 2.76 -19.00 -2.59
N ALA A 165 2.21 -20.20 -2.67
CA ALA A 165 0.81 -20.49 -2.31
C ALA A 165 0.51 -20.03 -0.88
N ARG A 166 1.33 -20.44 0.11
CA ARG A 166 1.15 -20.03 1.51
C ARG A 166 1.21 -18.52 1.71
N ARG A 167 2.15 -17.83 1.05
CA ARG A 167 2.22 -16.35 1.10
C ARG A 167 0.95 -15.71 0.56
N ILE A 168 0.43 -16.22 -0.56
CA ILE A 168 -0.80 -15.71 -1.17
C ILE A 168 -1.99 -15.94 -0.24
N ILE A 169 -2.14 -17.14 0.35
CA ILE A 169 -3.22 -17.44 1.29
C ILE A 169 -3.21 -16.47 2.47
N LEU A 170 -2.05 -16.24 3.08
CA LEU A 170 -1.90 -15.30 4.21
C LEU A 170 -2.31 -13.86 3.82
N LEU A 171 -1.85 -13.38 2.66
CA LEU A 171 -2.20 -12.05 2.17
C LEU A 171 -3.69 -11.94 1.78
N LEU A 172 -4.27 -12.98 1.19
CA LEU A 172 -5.70 -13.04 0.87
C LEU A 172 -6.55 -13.00 2.14
N ILE A 173 -6.20 -13.76 3.18
CA ILE A 173 -6.87 -13.68 4.49
C ILE A 173 -6.89 -12.23 4.98
N TYR A 174 -5.74 -11.55 4.95
CA TYR A 174 -5.65 -10.15 5.37
C TYR A 174 -6.51 -9.20 4.52
N LYS A 175 -6.43 -9.31 3.19
CA LYS A 175 -7.15 -8.39 2.28
C LYS A 175 -8.64 -8.66 2.22
N VAL A 176 -9.08 -9.91 2.30
CA VAL A 176 -10.51 -10.26 2.43
C VAL A 176 -11.06 -9.75 3.75
N TYR A 177 -10.30 -9.85 4.85
CA TYR A 177 -10.69 -9.24 6.14
C TYR A 177 -10.93 -7.73 5.99
N ASN A 178 -9.98 -7.01 5.36
CA ASN A 178 -10.11 -5.57 5.13
C ASN A 178 -11.27 -5.23 4.20
N LYS A 179 -11.50 -6.03 3.14
CA LYS A 179 -12.67 -5.85 2.25
C LYS A 179 -13.96 -5.93 3.05
N CYS A 180 -14.14 -6.96 3.87
CA CYS A 180 -15.30 -7.12 4.74
C CYS A 180 -15.46 -5.95 5.72
N LEU A 181 -14.35 -5.51 6.34
CA LEU A 181 -14.34 -4.38 7.27
C LEU A 181 -14.83 -3.08 6.60
N TRP A 182 -14.47 -2.86 5.34
CA TRP A 182 -14.74 -1.61 4.61
C TRP A 182 -16.05 -1.60 3.81
N LEU A 183 -16.85 -2.67 3.84
CA LEU A 183 -18.16 -2.71 3.17
C LEU A 183 -19.13 -1.61 3.66
N HIS A 184 -18.94 -1.08 4.88
CA HIS A 184 -19.72 0.05 5.39
C HIS A 184 -19.42 1.38 4.67
N LEU A 185 -18.29 1.47 3.94
CA LEU A 185 -17.94 2.63 3.11
C LEU A 185 -18.59 2.57 1.72
N GLY A 186 -19.25 1.45 1.41
CA GLY A 186 -19.92 1.21 0.15
C GLY A 186 -19.21 0.17 -0.72
N THR A 187 -20.01 -0.53 -1.51
CA THR A 187 -19.55 -1.52 -2.48
C THR A 187 -20.44 -1.52 -3.71
N LEU A 188 -19.95 -2.10 -4.80
CA LEU A 188 -20.71 -2.28 -6.02
C LEU A 188 -21.04 -3.75 -6.19
N SER A 189 -22.32 -4.06 -6.42
CA SER A 189 -22.78 -5.39 -6.75
C SER A 189 -24.04 -5.29 -7.61
N GLU A 190 -24.14 -6.13 -8.63
CA GLU A 190 -25.41 -6.38 -9.31
C GLU A 190 -26.21 -7.49 -8.62
N GLU A 191 -25.51 -8.52 -8.13
CA GLU A 191 -26.18 -9.57 -7.39
C GLU A 191 -26.55 -9.13 -5.97
N ASN A 192 -27.32 -10.00 -5.29
CA ASN A 192 -27.68 -9.79 -3.89
C ASN A 192 -26.42 -9.65 -3.03
N VAL A 193 -26.20 -8.45 -2.49
CA VAL A 193 -24.99 -8.09 -1.76
C VAL A 193 -24.79 -8.96 -0.53
N MET A 194 -25.85 -9.28 0.21
CA MET A 194 -25.73 -10.14 1.39
C MET A 194 -25.33 -11.56 1.02
N ARG A 195 -25.88 -12.12 -0.07
CA ARG A 195 -25.44 -13.42 -0.59
C ARG A 195 -23.95 -13.40 -0.94
N ARG A 196 -23.49 -12.36 -1.63
CA ARG A 196 -22.08 -12.17 -1.98
C ARG A 196 -21.18 -12.03 -0.76
N ILE A 197 -21.59 -11.27 0.25
CA ILE A 197 -20.86 -11.15 1.51
C ILE A 197 -20.73 -12.51 2.21
N TYR A 198 -21.79 -13.32 2.25
CA TYR A 198 -21.71 -14.67 2.84
C TYR A 198 -20.82 -15.62 2.04
N GLN A 199 -20.76 -15.48 0.71
CA GLN A 199 -19.78 -16.17 -0.11
C GLN A 199 -18.35 -15.73 0.25
N LEU A 200 -18.11 -14.44 0.42
CA LEU A 200 -16.81 -13.89 0.83
C LEU A 200 -16.36 -14.44 2.20
N VAL A 201 -17.27 -14.50 3.18
CA VAL A 201 -17.04 -15.14 4.49
C VAL A 201 -16.73 -16.64 4.34
N THR A 202 -17.40 -17.33 3.41
CA THR A 202 -17.16 -18.75 3.14
C THR A 202 -15.77 -18.97 2.52
N TYR A 203 -15.36 -18.16 1.56
CA TYR A 203 -14.01 -18.23 0.99
C TYR A 203 -12.94 -17.85 2.01
N PHE A 204 -13.20 -16.89 2.91
CA PHE A 204 -12.30 -16.59 4.02
C PHE A 204 -12.07 -17.82 4.91
N LYS A 205 -13.15 -18.55 5.26
CA LYS A 205 -13.04 -19.79 6.01
C LYS A 205 -12.23 -20.83 5.24
N LYS A 206 -12.52 -21.05 3.95
CA LYS A 206 -11.75 -21.97 3.10
C LYS A 206 -10.25 -21.65 3.09
N LEU A 207 -9.87 -20.38 2.96
CA LEU A 207 -8.48 -19.95 3.04
C LEU A 207 -7.84 -20.29 4.39
N CYS A 208 -8.58 -20.14 5.49
CA CYS A 208 -8.10 -20.55 6.82
C CYS A 208 -7.90 -22.07 6.89
N ASP A 209 -8.87 -22.85 6.41
CA ASP A 209 -8.83 -24.31 6.42
C ASP A 209 -7.66 -24.85 5.56
N MET A 210 -7.34 -24.18 4.44
CA MET A 210 -6.22 -24.51 3.56
C MET A 210 -4.84 -24.34 4.21
N LEU A 211 -4.70 -23.51 5.25
CA LEU A 211 -3.44 -23.40 5.99
C LEU A 211 -3.19 -24.56 6.95
N VAL A 212 -4.25 -25.31 7.29
CA VAL A 212 -4.21 -26.47 8.21
C VAL A 212 -4.26 -27.78 7.43
N SER A 213 -4.75 -27.77 6.18
CA SER A 213 -4.90 -28.98 5.37
C SER A 213 -3.54 -29.63 5.01
N GLN A 214 -3.53 -30.97 5.02
CA GLN A 214 -2.36 -31.78 4.66
C GLN A 214 -2.01 -31.75 3.15
N GLU A 215 -2.87 -31.16 2.32
CA GLU A 215 -2.65 -31.07 0.86
C GLU A 215 -1.42 -30.21 0.50
N TYR A 216 -0.98 -29.31 1.39
CA TYR A 216 0.26 -28.52 1.22
C TYR A 216 1.47 -29.09 1.98
N VAL A 217 1.40 -30.36 2.40
CA VAL A 217 2.26 -30.90 3.45
C VAL A 217 3.14 -32.08 3.01
N ILE A 218 2.79 -32.87 1.98
CA ILE A 218 3.33 -34.25 1.91
C ILE A 218 4.14 -34.64 0.66
N ASP A 219 4.17 -33.87 -0.43
CA ASP A 219 4.98 -34.32 -1.58
C ASP A 219 6.50 -34.12 -1.33
N ASP A 220 7.15 -35.20 -0.89
CA ASP A 220 8.60 -35.44 -0.81
C ASP A 220 9.41 -34.53 0.14
N ILE A 221 8.76 -33.98 1.17
CA ILE A 221 9.40 -33.12 2.18
C ILE A 221 9.80 -33.96 3.40
N SER A 222 11.07 -33.88 3.82
CA SER A 222 11.54 -34.54 5.04
C SER A 222 10.76 -34.06 6.28
N LEU A 223 10.48 -34.96 7.23
CA LEU A 223 9.77 -34.66 8.48
C LEU A 223 10.35 -33.41 9.17
N ARG A 224 11.68 -33.29 9.23
CA ARG A 224 12.36 -32.12 9.80
C ARG A 224 11.98 -30.81 9.08
N LYS A 225 11.95 -30.81 7.75
CA LYS A 225 11.58 -29.63 6.96
C LYS A 225 10.10 -29.30 7.13
N TYR A 226 9.23 -30.30 7.28
CA TYR A 226 7.83 -30.09 7.63
C TYR A 226 7.68 -29.38 8.99
N LEU A 227 8.34 -29.88 10.04
CA LEU A 227 8.25 -29.27 11.37
C LEU A 227 8.74 -27.81 11.36
N ILE A 228 9.81 -27.50 10.63
CA ILE A 228 10.30 -26.12 10.45
C ILE A 228 9.25 -25.25 9.77
N LEU A 229 8.66 -25.74 8.67
CA LEU A 229 7.63 -25.03 7.92
C LEU A 229 6.37 -24.77 8.76
N ARG A 230 6.00 -25.69 9.66
CA ARG A 230 4.90 -25.49 10.62
C ARG A 230 5.21 -24.36 11.60
N GLY A 231 6.43 -24.29 12.13
CA GLY A 231 6.86 -23.20 13.02
C GLY A 231 6.88 -21.83 12.33
N ILE A 232 7.35 -21.75 11.08
CA ILE A 232 7.30 -20.53 10.27
C ILE A 232 5.85 -20.11 10.03
N LEU A 233 4.96 -21.07 9.70
CA LEU A 233 3.53 -20.79 9.52
C LEU A 233 2.91 -20.23 10.80
N MET A 234 3.17 -20.85 11.97
CA MET A 234 2.68 -20.35 13.26
C MET A 234 3.15 -18.92 13.52
N LYS A 235 4.44 -18.63 13.31
CA LYS A 235 5.01 -17.28 13.44
C LYS A 235 4.27 -16.26 12.55
N ASN A 236 4.09 -16.61 11.28
CA ASN A 236 3.41 -15.75 10.31
C ASN A 236 1.93 -15.55 10.67
N MET A 237 1.24 -16.60 11.11
CA MET A 237 -0.17 -16.53 11.50
C MET A 237 -0.40 -15.59 12.68
N LEU A 238 0.45 -15.63 13.72
CA LEU A 238 0.38 -14.68 14.82
C LEU A 238 0.48 -13.24 14.32
N ARG A 239 1.39 -12.98 13.38
CA ARG A 239 1.57 -11.66 12.78
C ARG A 239 0.35 -11.24 11.96
N TYR A 240 -0.16 -12.11 11.09
CA TYR A 240 -1.29 -11.80 10.20
C TYR A 240 -2.61 -11.64 10.95
N VAL A 241 -2.90 -12.48 11.96
CA VAL A 241 -4.09 -12.29 12.81
C VAL A 241 -4.02 -10.96 13.56
N ARG A 242 -2.85 -10.62 14.11
CA ARG A 242 -2.65 -9.32 14.76
C ARG A 242 -2.90 -8.17 13.78
N LYS A 243 -2.43 -8.28 12.54
CA LYS A 243 -2.68 -7.28 11.50
C LYS A 243 -4.16 -7.14 11.16
N CYS A 244 -4.87 -8.24 10.90
CA CYS A 244 -6.31 -8.22 10.66
C CYS A 244 -7.03 -7.52 11.83
N MET A 245 -6.74 -7.93 13.06
CA MET A 245 -7.44 -7.36 14.21
C MET A 245 -7.04 -5.92 14.51
N HIS A 246 -5.83 -5.50 14.15
CA HIS A 246 -5.38 -4.11 14.27
C HIS A 246 -6.01 -3.21 13.20
N SER A 247 -6.34 -3.72 12.01
CA SER A 247 -6.96 -2.89 10.95
C SER A 247 -8.32 -2.33 11.35
N LYS A 248 -8.99 -2.93 12.35
CA LYS A 248 -10.17 -2.36 13.03
C LYS A 248 -9.91 -1.00 13.69
N MET A 249 -8.65 -0.71 14.04
CA MET A 249 -8.20 0.52 14.67
C MET A 249 -7.54 1.49 13.68
N GLU A 250 -7.23 1.04 12.46
CA GLU A 250 -6.57 1.84 11.43
C GLU A 250 -7.61 2.63 10.61
N SER A 251 -7.28 3.88 10.27
CA SER A 251 -8.14 4.71 9.41
C SER A 251 -8.00 4.29 7.95
N TYR A 252 -9.13 4.11 7.24
CA TYR A 252 -9.19 3.80 5.80
C TYR A 252 -8.34 4.74 4.91
N SER A 253 -8.06 5.97 5.38
CA SER A 253 -7.25 6.96 4.66
C SER A 253 -5.85 6.48 4.28
N GLU A 254 -5.26 5.55 5.03
CA GLU A 254 -3.91 5.05 4.73
C GLU A 254 -3.83 4.24 3.42
N HIS A 255 -4.97 3.81 2.85
CA HIS A 255 -5.04 3.00 1.62
C HIS A 255 -5.58 3.76 0.37
N GLN A 256 -5.91 5.05 0.50
CA GLN A 256 -6.55 5.82 -0.58
C GLN A 256 -5.69 5.99 -1.84
N SER A 257 -4.36 5.98 -1.72
CA SER A 257 -3.46 6.14 -2.87
C SER A 257 -3.49 4.92 -3.79
N LEU A 258 -3.65 3.71 -3.23
CA LEU A 258 -3.79 2.45 -3.98
C LEU A 258 -5.21 2.25 -4.52
N ALA A 259 -6.23 2.70 -3.77
CA ALA A 259 -7.61 2.67 -4.24
C ALA A 259 -7.74 3.36 -5.62
N LYS A 260 -7.13 4.53 -5.80
CA LYS A 260 -7.11 5.26 -7.09
C LYS A 260 -6.58 4.42 -8.27
N LEU A 261 -5.72 3.44 -8.01
CA LEU A 261 -5.10 2.61 -9.05
C LEU A 261 -5.96 1.40 -9.43
N PHE A 262 -6.74 0.85 -8.51
CA PHE A 262 -7.45 -0.42 -8.70
C PHE A 262 -8.98 -0.33 -8.62
N THR A 263 -9.55 0.81 -8.20
CA THR A 263 -11.00 0.97 -8.12
C THR A 263 -11.62 0.86 -9.51
N LEU A 264 -12.52 -0.12 -9.67
CA LEU A 264 -13.37 -0.30 -10.84
C LEU A 264 -14.82 0.01 -10.48
N THR A 265 -15.58 0.48 -11.46
CA THR A 265 -16.99 0.90 -11.30
C THR A 265 -17.94 0.13 -12.22
N TYR A 266 -19.25 0.20 -12.02
CA TYR A 266 -20.24 -0.37 -12.94
C TYR A 266 -21.04 0.73 -13.65
N GLY A 267 -21.17 0.62 -14.97
CA GLY A 267 -21.94 1.55 -15.80
C GLY A 267 -21.33 2.96 -15.92
N SER A 268 -22.12 3.88 -16.47
CA SER A 268 -21.80 5.31 -16.45
C SER A 268 -22.06 5.91 -15.05
N PHE A 269 -21.58 7.14 -14.81
CA PHE A 269 -21.69 7.81 -13.51
C PHE A 269 -23.13 7.79 -12.93
N ASP A 270 -24.14 7.98 -13.77
CA ASP A 270 -25.55 7.99 -13.35
C ASP A 270 -26.09 6.57 -13.09
N GLU A 271 -25.60 5.56 -13.80
CA GLU A 271 -26.00 4.15 -13.65
C GLU A 271 -25.33 3.48 -12.44
N CYS A 272 -24.16 3.96 -12.01
CA CYS A 272 -23.39 3.41 -10.90
C CYS A 272 -24.20 3.40 -9.59
N SER A 273 -25.07 4.39 -9.39
CA SER A 273 -25.97 4.47 -8.24
C SER A 273 -26.88 3.26 -8.07
N LYS A 274 -27.25 2.58 -9.16
CA LYS A 274 -28.15 1.41 -9.15
C LYS A 274 -27.51 0.17 -8.52
N TYR A 275 -26.19 0.07 -8.59
CA TYR A 275 -25.41 -1.07 -8.13
C TYR A 275 -24.69 -0.78 -6.82
N TYR A 276 -24.87 0.42 -6.27
CA TYR A 276 -24.15 0.87 -5.09
C TYR A 276 -24.91 0.50 -3.82
N HIS A 277 -24.22 -0.17 -2.91
CA HIS A 277 -24.76 -0.66 -1.67
C HIS A 277 -23.88 -0.27 -0.49
N ILE A 278 -24.52 0.22 0.57
CA ILE A 278 -23.88 0.46 1.86
C ILE A 278 -24.46 -0.54 2.85
N ILE A 279 -23.58 -1.26 3.54
CA ILE A 279 -23.98 -2.21 4.58
C ILE A 279 -23.97 -1.52 5.94
N SER A 280 -24.93 -1.86 6.78
CA SER A 280 -25.01 -1.26 8.12
C SER A 280 -23.81 -1.67 8.98
N ILE A 281 -23.39 -0.76 9.86
CA ILE A 281 -22.26 -1.02 10.78
C ILE A 281 -22.53 -2.24 11.67
N ASN A 282 -23.78 -2.49 12.04
CA ASN A 282 -24.15 -3.64 12.89
C ASN A 282 -23.97 -4.97 12.17
N GLU A 283 -24.35 -5.06 10.89
CA GLU A 283 -24.11 -6.24 10.06
C GLU A 283 -22.60 -6.47 9.87
N ILE A 284 -21.83 -5.41 9.59
CA ILE A 284 -20.38 -5.52 9.47
C ILE A 284 -19.74 -6.00 10.78
N LYS A 285 -20.19 -5.50 11.94
CA LYS A 285 -19.73 -6.02 13.24
C LYS A 285 -19.98 -7.52 13.38
N SER A 286 -21.17 -8.00 13.00
CA SER A 286 -21.49 -9.43 13.04
C SER A 286 -20.60 -10.26 12.11
N ILE A 287 -20.39 -9.79 10.88
CA ILE A 287 -19.50 -10.43 9.90
C ILE A 287 -18.07 -10.49 10.43
N VAL A 288 -17.53 -9.36 10.91
CA VAL A 288 -16.16 -9.26 11.42
C VAL A 288 -15.97 -10.13 12.66
N MET A 289 -16.95 -10.22 13.56
CA MET A 289 -16.91 -11.14 14.70
C MET A 289 -16.74 -12.60 14.24
N LYS A 290 -17.48 -13.00 13.19
CA LYS A 290 -17.35 -14.36 12.63
C LYS A 290 -15.97 -14.59 12.00
N LEU A 291 -15.39 -13.59 11.34
CA LEU A 291 -14.01 -13.68 10.83
C LEU A 291 -13.00 -13.80 11.98
N ASP A 292 -13.17 -13.02 13.05
CA ASP A 292 -12.33 -13.08 14.24
C ASP A 292 -12.37 -14.47 14.90
N GLU A 293 -13.54 -15.10 14.97
CA GLU A 293 -13.71 -16.47 15.46
C GLU A 293 -12.95 -17.49 14.60
N TYR A 294 -13.01 -17.39 13.27
CA TYR A 294 -12.24 -18.27 12.39
C TYR A 294 -10.73 -18.09 12.57
N LEU A 295 -10.24 -16.85 12.70
CA LEU A 295 -8.82 -16.58 12.93
C LEU A 295 -8.35 -17.13 14.29
N VAL A 296 -9.15 -16.99 15.34
CA VAL A 296 -8.84 -17.54 16.67
C VAL A 296 -8.83 -19.07 16.64
N THR A 297 -9.81 -19.67 15.97
CA THR A 297 -9.89 -21.14 15.82
C THR A 297 -8.66 -21.68 15.09
N LEU A 298 -8.26 -21.02 14.00
CA LEU A 298 -7.05 -21.35 13.25
C LEU A 298 -5.78 -21.24 14.12
N LEU A 299 -5.63 -20.17 14.91
CA LEU A 299 -4.50 -20.06 15.84
C LEU A 299 -4.51 -21.19 16.88
N LEU A 300 -5.67 -21.51 17.46
CA LEU A 300 -5.77 -22.59 18.44
C LEU A 300 -5.39 -23.93 17.84
N GLN A 301 -5.84 -24.25 16.62
CA GLN A 301 -5.45 -25.48 15.92
C GLN A 301 -3.95 -25.57 15.69
N LEU A 302 -3.31 -24.45 15.32
CA LEU A 302 -1.86 -24.44 15.08
C LEU A 302 -1.05 -24.62 16.37
N ILE A 303 -1.52 -24.04 17.48
CA ILE A 303 -0.77 -23.95 18.74
C ILE A 303 -1.00 -25.16 19.66
N LYS A 304 -2.22 -25.71 19.68
CA LYS A 304 -2.63 -26.75 20.63
C LYS A 304 -1.83 -28.05 20.47
N ASP A 305 -1.51 -28.42 19.24
CA ASP A 305 -0.92 -29.71 18.90
C ASP A 305 0.61 -29.63 18.68
N VAL A 306 1.29 -28.69 19.35
CA VAL A 306 2.75 -28.57 19.29
C VAL A 306 3.36 -29.49 20.34
N ASP A 307 4.16 -30.46 19.90
CA ASP A 307 4.79 -31.44 20.78
C ASP A 307 6.24 -31.04 21.15
N GLN A 308 6.91 -31.86 21.96
CA GLN A 308 8.31 -31.62 22.33
C GLN A 308 9.28 -31.79 21.14
N SER A 309 8.96 -32.66 20.18
CA SER A 309 9.83 -32.93 19.03
C SER A 309 9.90 -31.71 18.09
N GLU A 310 8.78 -31.02 17.91
CA GLU A 310 8.67 -29.73 17.22
C GLU A 310 9.44 -28.64 17.93
N LEU A 311 9.25 -28.49 19.24
CA LEU A 311 9.97 -27.50 20.05
C LEU A 311 11.49 -27.67 19.99
N MET A 312 11.98 -28.92 19.93
CA MET A 312 13.40 -29.22 19.77
C MET A 312 13.90 -28.93 18.37
N THR A 313 13.10 -29.23 17.35
CA THR A 313 13.42 -28.89 15.95
C THR A 313 13.49 -27.37 15.76
N TRP A 314 12.56 -26.61 16.33
CA TRP A 314 12.56 -25.15 16.26
C TRP A 314 13.68 -24.51 17.08
N LYS A 315 14.18 -25.19 18.12
CA LYS A 315 15.33 -24.72 18.91
C LYS A 315 16.63 -24.83 18.12
N THR A 316 16.77 -25.88 17.31
CA THR A 316 18.00 -26.19 16.55
C THR A 316 18.00 -25.60 15.14
N SER A 317 16.84 -25.13 14.65
CA SER A 317 16.69 -24.50 13.35
C SER A 317 16.72 -22.98 13.47
N ASN A 318 17.36 -22.32 12.51
CA ASN A 318 17.39 -20.87 12.44
C ASN A 318 16.05 -20.32 11.95
N ASP A 319 15.72 -19.12 12.40
CA ASP A 319 14.58 -18.36 11.89
C ASP A 319 14.82 -17.93 10.43
N ASP A 320 13.76 -17.95 9.63
CA ASP A 320 13.79 -17.66 8.19
C ASP A 320 14.00 -16.17 7.88
N GLU A 321 13.60 -15.29 8.81
CA GLU A 321 13.81 -13.85 8.69
C GLU A 321 15.15 -13.49 9.33
N ASN A 322 15.36 -13.87 10.58
CA ASN A 322 16.60 -13.57 11.31
C ASN A 322 17.40 -14.85 11.61
N THR A 323 18.31 -15.19 10.70
CA THR A 323 19.14 -16.40 10.82
C THR A 323 20.04 -16.46 12.07
N MET A 324 20.20 -15.35 12.80
CA MET A 324 20.95 -15.26 14.06
C MET A 324 20.16 -15.71 15.29
N ILE A 325 18.86 -15.95 15.14
CA ILE A 325 18.02 -16.51 16.21
C ILE A 325 17.43 -17.84 15.79
N SER A 326 17.13 -18.70 16.76
CA SER A 326 16.38 -19.92 16.49
C SER A 326 14.93 -19.58 16.14
N LEU A 327 14.30 -20.44 15.34
CA LEU A 327 12.87 -20.32 14.99
C LEU A 327 12.00 -20.28 16.25
N ARG A 328 12.36 -21.06 17.28
CA ARG A 328 11.70 -21.02 18.60
C ARG A 328 11.75 -19.62 19.22
N ARG A 329 12.86 -18.90 19.11
CA ARG A 329 12.99 -17.52 19.59
C ARG A 329 12.18 -16.54 18.73
N GLY A 330 12.11 -16.75 17.42
CA GLY A 330 11.22 -15.99 16.52
C GLY A 330 9.75 -16.11 16.91
N ILE A 331 9.27 -17.35 17.10
CA ILE A 331 7.90 -17.65 17.53
C ILE A 331 7.59 -17.03 18.90
N ALA A 332 8.45 -17.22 19.89
CA ALA A 332 8.27 -16.64 21.23
C ALA A 332 8.18 -15.10 21.20
N THR A 333 8.91 -14.47 20.27
CA THR A 333 8.89 -13.01 20.08
C THR A 333 7.53 -12.55 19.54
N GLU A 334 7.00 -13.22 18.50
CA GLU A 334 5.67 -12.89 17.97
C GLU A 334 4.56 -13.20 18.99
N CYS A 335 4.65 -14.30 19.75
CA CYS A 335 3.71 -14.59 20.85
C CYS A 335 3.69 -13.46 21.89
N HIS A 336 4.86 -12.94 22.28
CA HIS A 336 4.96 -11.81 23.22
C HIS A 336 4.29 -10.54 22.67
N TYR A 337 4.53 -10.21 21.39
CA TYR A 337 3.87 -9.07 20.75
C TYR A 337 2.36 -9.27 20.63
N PHE A 338 1.92 -10.49 20.34
CA PHE A 338 0.51 -10.84 20.28
C PHE A 338 -0.16 -10.73 21.66
N LEU A 339 0.47 -11.20 22.74
CA LEU A 339 -0.04 -11.05 24.11
C LEU A 339 -0.18 -9.58 24.52
N LYS A 340 0.80 -8.73 24.17
CA LYS A 340 0.68 -7.28 24.37
C LYS A 340 -0.53 -6.69 23.63
N PHE A 341 -0.80 -7.17 22.42
CA PHE A 341 -1.97 -6.77 21.65
C PHE A 341 -3.28 -7.27 22.26
N ILE A 342 -3.35 -8.53 22.72
CA ILE A 342 -4.54 -9.12 23.38
C ILE A 342 -5.00 -8.24 24.53
N ARG A 343 -4.09 -7.75 25.37
CA ARG A 343 -4.43 -6.92 26.55
C ARG A 343 -5.24 -5.66 26.22
N HIS A 344 -5.19 -5.20 24.97
CA HIS A 344 -5.91 -4.01 24.51
C HIS A 344 -7.11 -4.37 23.60
N ASN A 345 -7.46 -5.65 23.46
CA ASN A 345 -8.51 -6.13 22.56
C ASN A 345 -9.60 -6.90 23.33
N GLU A 346 -10.78 -6.29 23.51
CA GLU A 346 -11.87 -6.85 24.32
C GLU A 346 -12.35 -8.24 23.89
N PHE A 347 -12.31 -8.54 22.59
CA PHE A 347 -12.71 -9.84 22.06
C PHE A 347 -11.71 -10.94 22.46
N LEU A 348 -10.42 -10.68 22.28
CA LEU A 348 -9.37 -11.66 22.56
C LEU A 348 -9.14 -11.90 24.06
N VAL A 349 -9.35 -10.88 24.91
CA VAL A 349 -9.22 -11.03 26.38
C VAL A 349 -10.16 -12.10 26.92
N LYS A 350 -11.33 -12.30 26.28
CA LYS A 350 -12.31 -13.32 26.69
C LYS A 350 -11.83 -14.75 26.37
N ASN A 351 -10.89 -14.93 25.45
CA ASN A 351 -10.39 -16.25 25.05
C ASN A 351 -9.24 -16.73 25.94
N LYS A 352 -9.60 -17.27 27.11
CA LYS A 352 -8.64 -17.75 28.13
C LYS A 352 -7.71 -18.86 27.60
N HIS A 353 -8.19 -19.74 26.73
CA HIS A 353 -7.40 -20.83 26.17
C HIS A 353 -6.27 -20.31 25.28
N LEU A 354 -6.57 -19.39 24.36
CA LEU A 354 -5.56 -18.77 23.50
C LEU A 354 -4.51 -18.05 24.33
N PHE A 355 -4.95 -17.28 25.35
CA PHE A 355 -4.03 -16.59 26.25
C PHE A 355 -3.08 -17.57 26.96
N TYR A 356 -3.60 -18.65 27.53
CA TYR A 356 -2.82 -19.66 28.24
C TYR A 356 -1.74 -20.29 27.34
N TYR A 357 -2.11 -20.74 26.14
CA TYR A 357 -1.14 -21.34 25.23
C TYR A 357 -0.08 -20.33 24.80
N LEU A 358 -0.46 -19.10 24.43
CA LEU A 358 0.50 -18.06 24.05
C LEU A 358 1.45 -17.70 25.20
N GLU A 359 0.96 -17.68 26.44
CA GLU A 359 1.77 -17.45 27.62
C GLU A 359 2.80 -18.56 27.85
N GLN A 360 2.46 -19.83 27.58
CA GLN A 360 3.45 -20.92 27.61
C GLN A 360 4.58 -20.70 26.60
N PHE A 361 4.29 -20.25 25.38
CA PHE A 361 5.32 -19.94 24.39
C PHE A 361 6.12 -18.67 24.73
N ALA A 362 5.47 -17.66 25.30
CA ALA A 362 6.11 -16.40 25.68
C ALA A 362 6.93 -16.51 26.97
N SER A 363 6.55 -17.38 27.92
CA SER A 363 7.24 -17.63 29.20
C SER A 363 8.53 -18.44 29.04
N LEU A 364 8.72 -19.12 27.91
CA LEU A 364 10.02 -19.66 27.49
C LEU A 364 11.09 -18.56 27.26
N ARG A 365 10.70 -17.28 27.39
CA ARG A 365 11.59 -16.13 27.44
C ARG A 365 12.25 -16.06 28.82
N ASN A 366 13.47 -16.57 28.94
CA ASN A 366 14.31 -16.31 30.13
C ASN A 366 14.41 -14.79 30.36
N SER A 367 13.84 -14.34 31.48
CA SER A 367 13.16 -13.07 31.64
C SER A 367 14.02 -11.82 31.85
N ARG A 368 15.33 -11.80 31.52
CA ARG A 368 16.18 -10.62 31.78
C ARG A 368 17.23 -10.21 30.74
N LYS A 369 17.35 -10.86 29.57
CA LYS A 369 18.43 -10.55 28.58
C LYS A 369 17.97 -10.21 27.14
N PHE A 370 16.71 -9.82 26.92
CA PHE A 370 16.13 -9.87 25.56
C PHE A 370 15.45 -8.58 25.05
N THR A 371 15.85 -7.41 25.54
CA THR A 371 15.69 -6.14 24.81
C THR A 371 17.04 -5.46 24.83
N PHE A 372 17.73 -5.45 23.70
CA PHE A 372 18.94 -4.65 23.57
C PHE A 372 18.61 -3.20 23.94
N THR A 373 19.40 -2.62 24.84
CA THR A 373 19.42 -1.16 25.05
C THR A 373 19.73 -0.46 23.74
N LEU A 374 19.38 0.82 23.56
CA LEU A 374 19.72 1.55 22.32
C LEU A 374 21.22 1.47 22.01
N LYS A 375 22.08 1.52 23.05
CA LYS A 375 23.54 1.35 22.93
C LYS A 375 23.97 -0.05 22.48
N GLU A 376 23.22 -1.08 22.85
CA GLU A 376 23.46 -2.46 22.38
C GLU A 376 22.93 -2.65 20.96
N LEU A 377 21.78 -2.07 20.60
CA LEU A 377 21.26 -2.07 19.23
C LEU A 377 22.26 -1.40 18.27
N CYS A 378 22.80 -0.23 18.64
CA CYS A 378 23.82 0.45 17.84
C CYS A 378 25.10 -0.39 17.70
N ARG A 379 25.51 -1.11 18.75
CA ARG A 379 26.63 -2.05 18.68
C ARG A 379 26.32 -3.22 17.74
N ASP A 380 25.15 -3.85 17.86
CA ASP A 380 24.72 -4.95 16.99
C ASP A 380 24.66 -4.56 15.51
N ILE A 381 24.15 -3.36 15.21
CA ILE A 381 24.13 -2.83 13.84
C ILE A 381 25.55 -2.61 13.32
N THR A 382 26.47 -2.18 14.18
CA THR A 382 27.89 -1.98 13.82
C THR A 382 28.58 -3.30 13.47
N HIS A 383 28.16 -4.42 14.05
CA HIS A 383 28.65 -5.77 13.74
C HIS A 383 27.94 -6.41 12.52
N GLY A 384 27.10 -5.67 11.79
CA GLY A 384 26.52 -6.09 10.51
C GLY A 384 25.06 -6.55 10.55
N ASN A 385 24.38 -6.47 11.70
CA ASN A 385 22.98 -6.89 11.81
C ASN A 385 21.99 -5.82 11.30
N ARG A 386 21.44 -6.03 10.09
CA ARG A 386 20.47 -5.11 9.47
C ARG A 386 19.11 -5.07 10.18
N TYR A 387 18.71 -6.13 10.89
CA TYR A 387 17.44 -6.16 11.63
C TYR A 387 17.45 -5.24 12.86
N GLY A 388 18.63 -5.03 13.46
CA GLY A 388 18.80 -4.07 14.55
C GLY A 388 18.38 -2.65 14.14
N MET A 389 18.55 -2.29 12.87
CA MET A 389 18.18 -0.97 12.37
C MET A 389 16.65 -0.77 12.38
N GLN A 390 15.87 -1.76 11.98
CA GLN A 390 14.41 -1.65 12.00
C GLN A 390 13.87 -1.49 13.41
N GLU A 391 14.44 -2.22 14.37
CA GLU A 391 14.05 -2.10 15.77
C GLU A 391 14.48 -0.74 16.36
N LEU A 392 15.65 -0.24 15.98
CA LEU A 392 16.11 1.10 16.35
C LEU A 392 15.14 2.17 15.84
N ILE A 393 14.72 2.09 14.57
CA ILE A 393 13.73 3.00 13.94
C ILE A 393 12.37 2.95 14.64
N LYS A 394 11.88 1.76 15.03
CA LYS A 394 10.60 1.65 15.76
C LYS A 394 10.62 2.36 17.12
N ARG A 395 11.79 2.41 17.78
CA ARG A 395 11.99 3.02 19.10
C ARG A 395 12.33 4.51 19.05
N TYR A 396 11.89 5.21 17.99
CA TYR A 396 12.25 6.62 17.76
C TYR A 396 11.96 7.56 18.94
N LYS A 397 10.94 7.28 19.75
CA LYS A 397 10.60 8.10 20.93
C LYS A 397 11.66 8.05 22.04
N GLU A 398 12.54 7.05 22.01
CA GLU A 398 13.61 6.88 23.01
C GLU A 398 14.94 7.46 22.54
N TRP A 399 15.00 8.01 21.33
CA TRP A 399 16.24 8.50 20.75
C TRP A 399 16.77 9.76 21.44
N ASP A 400 18.08 9.88 21.39
CA ASP A 400 18.83 11.08 21.73
C ASP A 400 19.67 11.53 20.52
N LEU A 401 20.41 12.63 20.68
CA LEU A 401 21.30 13.14 19.63
C LEU A 401 22.38 12.11 19.25
N SER A 402 22.86 11.30 20.19
CA SER A 402 23.87 10.28 19.91
C SER A 402 23.33 9.16 18.99
N THR A 403 22.06 8.80 19.15
CA THR A 403 21.36 7.84 18.30
C THR A 403 21.11 8.42 16.91
N LEU A 404 20.74 9.70 16.80
CA LEU A 404 20.62 10.39 15.50
C LEU A 404 21.96 10.45 14.75
N ASP A 405 23.06 10.79 15.44
CA ASP A 405 24.40 10.81 14.84
C ASP A 405 24.82 9.43 14.35
N PHE A 406 24.47 8.38 15.10
CA PHE A 406 24.68 7.00 14.67
C PHE A 406 23.90 6.67 13.39
N ILE A 407 22.61 7.03 13.34
CA ILE A 407 21.74 6.83 12.17
C ILE A 407 22.29 7.59 10.96
N MET A 408 22.72 8.83 11.13
CA MET A 408 23.33 9.64 10.07
C MET A 408 24.58 8.97 9.49
N LYS A 409 25.47 8.45 10.34
CA LYS A 409 26.67 7.70 9.91
C LYS A 409 26.34 6.40 9.18
N ARG A 410 25.15 5.84 9.41
CA ARG A 410 24.68 4.56 8.83
C ARG A 410 23.52 4.72 7.86
N LYS A 411 23.39 5.88 7.21
CA LYS A 411 22.28 6.21 6.29
C LYS A 411 22.05 5.18 5.17
N GLN A 412 23.07 4.43 4.77
CA GLN A 412 22.99 3.36 3.77
C GLN A 412 22.07 2.20 4.19
N LEU A 413 21.77 2.07 5.48
CA LEU A 413 20.87 1.05 6.04
C LEU A 413 19.41 1.51 6.13
N LEU A 414 19.11 2.76 5.72
CA LEU A 414 17.78 3.34 5.79
C LEU A 414 17.02 3.09 4.47
N ASN A 415 15.76 2.63 4.58
CA ASN A 415 14.79 2.72 3.49
C ASN A 415 14.00 4.03 3.58
N ILE A 416 13.17 4.32 2.57
CA ILE A 416 12.37 5.56 2.47
C ILE A 416 11.45 5.75 3.70
N ASP A 417 10.82 4.67 4.19
CA ASP A 417 9.94 4.73 5.36
C ASP A 417 10.67 5.05 6.67
N ASN A 418 11.94 4.68 6.79
CA ASN A 418 12.74 5.03 7.95
C ASN A 418 12.95 6.54 8.02
N TYR A 419 13.14 7.23 6.89
CA TYR A 419 13.25 8.70 6.87
C TYR A 419 11.95 9.39 7.29
N TYR A 420 10.79 8.83 6.95
CA TYR A 420 9.52 9.32 7.48
C TYR A 420 9.44 9.18 9.01
N THR A 421 10.02 8.12 9.57
CA THR A 421 10.10 7.94 11.02
C THR A 421 11.05 8.95 11.69
N ILE A 422 12.13 9.35 11.02
CA ILE A 422 12.99 10.46 11.47
C ILE A 422 12.20 11.77 11.54
N LEU A 423 11.30 12.04 10.58
CA LEU A 423 10.39 13.18 10.67
C LEU A 423 9.37 13.05 11.82
N LYS A 424 8.84 11.85 12.07
CA LYS A 424 7.99 11.62 13.26
C LYS A 424 8.72 11.91 14.55
N TYR A 425 10.02 11.59 14.62
CA TYR A 425 10.86 11.95 15.76
C TYR A 425 10.97 13.47 15.92
N LEU A 426 11.29 14.20 14.86
CA LEU A 426 11.33 15.67 14.90
C LEU A 426 9.99 16.25 15.38
N HIS A 427 8.89 15.80 14.78
CA HIS A 427 7.54 16.22 15.15
C HIS A 427 7.22 15.89 16.62
N HIS A 428 7.62 14.72 17.11
CA HIS A 428 7.47 14.32 18.51
C HIS A 428 8.23 15.25 19.47
N ILE A 429 9.50 15.53 19.19
CA ILE A 429 10.32 16.44 20.00
C ILE A 429 9.73 17.84 20.02
N CYS A 430 9.27 18.34 18.88
CA CYS A 430 8.69 19.69 18.79
C CYS A 430 7.32 19.81 19.46
N ALA A 431 6.55 18.73 19.53
CA ALA A 431 5.27 18.66 20.24
C ALA A 431 5.39 18.61 21.78
N HIS A 432 6.56 18.24 22.34
CA HIS A 432 6.77 18.11 23.79
C HIS A 432 7.47 19.36 24.38
N THR A 433 7.53 19.42 25.71
CA THR A 433 8.12 20.53 26.51
C THR A 433 9.65 20.52 26.53
N TYR A 434 10.29 20.32 25.38
CA TYR A 434 11.75 20.50 25.23
C TYR A 434 12.11 21.98 25.13
N SER A 435 13.34 22.33 25.51
CA SER A 435 13.83 23.70 25.35
C SER A 435 13.97 24.08 23.87
N LYS A 436 13.87 25.38 23.56
CA LYS A 436 14.04 25.90 22.19
C LYS A 436 15.40 25.50 21.57
N VAL A 437 16.44 25.44 22.40
CA VAL A 437 17.80 25.05 22.00
C VAL A 437 17.86 23.58 21.60
N GLU A 438 17.25 22.69 22.39
CA GLU A 438 17.20 21.24 22.08
C GLU A 438 16.40 20.96 20.83
N LYS A 439 15.22 21.61 20.69
CA LYS A 439 14.40 21.53 19.47
C LYS A 439 15.20 21.94 18.23
N TYR A 440 15.95 23.03 18.31
CA TYR A 440 16.79 23.51 17.20
C TYR A 440 17.95 22.57 16.87
N ARG A 441 18.62 21.97 17.88
CA ARG A 441 19.68 20.97 17.66
C ARG A 441 19.15 19.72 16.96
N VAL A 442 18.01 19.21 17.41
CA VAL A 442 17.35 18.06 16.77
C VAL A 442 16.90 18.42 15.36
N TYR A 443 16.33 19.61 15.15
CA TYR A 443 15.99 20.13 13.83
C TYR A 443 17.19 20.11 12.88
N ILE A 444 18.34 20.68 13.28
CA ILE A 444 19.56 20.66 12.45
C ILE A 444 20.00 19.23 12.12
N ALA A 445 20.00 18.33 13.11
CA ALA A 445 20.43 16.95 12.91
C ALA A 445 19.52 16.20 11.91
N VAL A 446 18.21 16.32 12.08
CA VAL A 446 17.21 15.74 11.16
C VAL A 446 17.32 16.38 9.78
N PHE A 447 17.46 17.70 9.73
CA PHE A 447 17.60 18.43 8.49
C PHE A 447 18.81 17.94 7.69
N LYS A 448 19.99 17.85 8.31
CA LYS A 448 21.22 17.29 7.70
C LYS A 448 21.01 15.91 7.08
N ILE A 449 20.14 15.08 7.64
CA ILE A 449 19.80 13.77 7.08
C ILE A 449 18.91 13.94 5.84
N LEU A 450 17.90 14.81 5.89
CA LEU A 450 16.93 15.02 4.81
C LEU A 450 17.54 15.68 3.56
N ILE A 451 18.42 16.67 3.70
CA ILE A 451 19.07 17.33 2.55
C ILE A 451 19.99 16.40 1.76
N GLN A 452 20.37 15.25 2.33
CA GLN A 452 21.18 14.24 1.63
C GLN A 452 20.32 13.29 0.77
N LEU A 453 19.00 13.37 0.85
CA LEU A 453 18.09 12.58 0.04
C LEU A 453 18.05 13.09 -1.40
N LYS A 454 17.78 12.18 -2.33
CA LYS A 454 17.39 12.58 -3.67
C LYS A 454 16.06 13.33 -3.58
N VAL A 455 15.88 14.34 -4.44
CA VAL A 455 14.67 15.17 -4.50
C VAL A 455 13.39 14.33 -4.59
N TYR A 456 13.46 13.22 -5.33
CA TYR A 456 12.37 12.26 -5.49
C TYR A 456 11.97 11.54 -4.19
N ASP A 457 12.96 11.13 -3.38
CA ASP A 457 12.72 10.47 -2.10
C ASP A 457 12.17 11.46 -1.07
N LEU A 458 12.75 12.67 -1.04
CA LEU A 458 12.26 13.77 -0.21
C LEU A 458 10.82 14.15 -0.55
N TYR A 459 10.46 14.14 -1.84
CA TYR A 459 9.10 14.38 -2.31
C TYR A 459 8.11 13.37 -1.72
N PHE A 460 8.40 12.07 -1.75
CA PHE A 460 7.51 11.06 -1.18
C PHE A 460 7.32 11.19 0.32
N ILE A 461 8.42 11.45 1.02
CA ILE A 461 8.39 11.66 2.47
C ILE A 461 7.55 12.90 2.80
N THR A 462 7.70 13.98 2.03
CA THR A 462 6.90 15.20 2.12
C THR A 462 5.42 14.90 1.90
N LEU A 463 5.08 14.16 0.84
CA LEU A 463 3.71 13.77 0.53
C LEU A 463 3.04 13.02 1.70
N LYS A 464 3.77 12.06 2.28
CA LYS A 464 3.31 11.24 3.42
C LYS A 464 3.14 12.09 4.69
N TYR A 465 4.05 13.02 4.93
CA TYR A 465 3.97 13.96 6.06
C TYR A 465 2.78 14.92 5.92
N VAL A 466 2.64 15.57 4.77
CA VAL A 466 1.54 16.50 4.47
C VAL A 466 0.20 15.81 4.67
N HIS A 467 0.01 14.59 4.16
CA HIS A 467 -1.26 13.88 4.32
C HIS A 467 -1.68 13.69 5.79
N LYS A 468 -0.70 13.47 6.68
CA LYS A 468 -0.95 13.21 8.10
C LYS A 468 -1.00 14.47 8.96
N HIS A 469 -0.14 15.44 8.67
CA HIS A 469 0.19 16.57 9.54
C HIS A 469 -0.12 17.93 8.90
N PHE A 470 -1.01 17.99 7.90
CA PHE A 470 -1.28 19.23 7.15
C PHE A 470 -1.69 20.42 8.02
N ASP A 471 -2.55 20.19 9.02
CA ASP A 471 -3.06 21.23 9.94
C ASP A 471 -2.14 21.44 11.17
N ASP A 472 -1.10 20.62 11.33
CA ASP A 472 -0.25 20.65 12.53
C ASP A 472 0.75 21.80 12.46
N LYS A 473 0.97 22.46 13.61
CA LYS A 473 1.86 23.63 13.72
C LYS A 473 3.15 23.36 14.48
N HIS A 474 3.46 22.10 14.76
CA HIS A 474 4.57 21.74 15.63
C HIS A 474 5.96 22.14 15.09
N LEU A 475 6.11 22.29 13.77
CA LEU A 475 7.38 22.72 13.14
C LEU A 475 7.37 24.21 12.73
N GLU A 476 6.32 24.96 13.05
CA GLU A 476 6.14 26.35 12.61
C GLU A 476 7.25 27.28 13.14
N ASP A 477 7.83 26.97 14.31
CA ASP A 477 8.97 27.71 14.88
C ASP A 477 10.21 27.77 13.96
N PHE A 478 10.33 26.85 13.01
CA PHE A 478 11.42 26.80 12.04
C PHE A 478 11.03 27.34 10.65
N TYR A 479 9.78 27.72 10.47
CA TYR A 479 9.24 28.22 9.21
C TYR A 479 9.36 29.75 9.13
N ASP A 480 10.01 30.24 8.08
CA ASP A 480 10.08 31.67 7.76
C ASP A 480 9.32 31.97 6.47
N GLY A 481 8.16 32.61 6.61
CA GLY A 481 7.31 32.98 5.49
C GLY A 481 7.92 34.07 4.60
N THR A 482 8.74 34.96 5.16
CA THR A 482 9.39 36.03 4.37
C THR A 482 10.48 35.47 3.47
N CYS A 483 11.26 34.51 3.99
CA CYS A 483 12.23 33.76 3.20
C CYS A 483 11.54 32.94 2.09
N PHE A 484 10.37 32.37 2.40
CA PHE A 484 9.61 31.61 1.41
C PHE A 484 9.05 32.50 0.29
N ASP A 485 8.50 33.68 0.63
CA ASP A 485 8.00 34.64 -0.36
C ASP A 485 9.14 35.15 -1.26
N ALA A 486 10.30 35.47 -0.68
CA ALA A 486 11.50 35.84 -1.44
C ALA A 486 11.96 34.71 -2.37
N TYR A 487 11.94 33.46 -1.89
CA TYR A 487 12.25 32.28 -2.71
C TYR A 487 11.30 32.14 -3.90
N LEU A 488 9.98 32.27 -3.69
CA LEU A 488 8.98 32.17 -4.77
C LEU A 488 9.19 33.26 -5.83
N GLN A 489 9.49 34.50 -5.41
CA GLN A 489 9.71 35.62 -6.31
C GLN A 489 11.01 35.50 -7.13
N GLN A 490 12.08 34.93 -6.55
CA GLN A 490 13.39 34.79 -7.20
C GLN A 490 13.52 33.51 -8.04
N SER A 491 12.68 32.51 -7.79
CA SER A 491 12.76 31.22 -8.45
C SER A 491 12.27 31.27 -9.92
N SER A 492 13.21 31.30 -10.86
CA SER A 492 12.94 31.00 -12.28
C SER A 492 12.86 29.48 -12.46
N PHE A 493 11.65 28.94 -12.63
CA PHE A 493 11.46 27.53 -12.97
C PHE A 493 11.35 27.39 -14.49
N PRO A 494 12.30 26.73 -15.18
CA PRO A 494 12.23 26.54 -16.62
C PRO A 494 11.04 25.65 -17.02
N ALA A 495 10.41 26.01 -18.14
CA ALA A 495 9.19 25.37 -18.62
C ALA A 495 9.44 23.93 -19.12
N LYS A 496 8.61 23.00 -18.63
CA LYS A 496 8.50 21.57 -19.02
C LYS A 496 9.75 20.71 -18.76
N THR A 497 9.95 20.29 -17.51
CA THR A 497 10.89 19.20 -17.19
C THR A 497 10.19 17.94 -16.71
N ASN A 498 10.44 16.83 -17.41
CA ASN A 498 10.08 15.48 -16.97
C ASN A 498 11.10 15.00 -15.94
N LEU A 499 10.64 14.52 -14.77
CA LEU A 499 11.47 14.18 -13.60
C LEU A 499 12.61 13.17 -13.81
N ARG A 500 12.57 12.34 -14.86
CA ARG A 500 13.72 11.47 -15.18
C ARG A 500 14.93 12.26 -15.72
N HIS A 501 14.78 13.56 -15.94
CA HIS A 501 15.80 14.47 -16.48
C HIS A 501 15.85 15.80 -15.70
N ILE A 502 15.76 15.78 -14.37
CA ILE A 502 16.15 16.97 -13.59
C ILE A 502 17.67 17.13 -13.77
N THR A 503 18.08 18.22 -14.42
CA THR A 503 19.49 18.59 -14.54
C THR A 503 20.08 18.85 -13.15
N THR A 504 21.40 18.73 -12.99
CA THR A 504 22.12 18.96 -11.71
C THR A 504 21.84 20.34 -11.09
N VAL A 505 21.37 21.30 -11.89
CA VAL A 505 21.08 22.70 -11.50
C VAL A 505 19.67 22.89 -10.93
N GLU A 506 18.69 22.05 -11.30
CA GLU A 506 17.28 22.19 -10.90
C GLU A 506 16.92 21.42 -9.60
N GLN A 507 17.78 20.50 -9.17
CA GLN A 507 17.58 19.68 -7.97
C GLN A 507 17.57 20.47 -6.64
N PRO A 508 18.46 21.46 -6.41
CA PRO A 508 18.52 22.15 -5.12
C PRO A 508 17.27 23.01 -4.86
N SER A 509 16.78 23.73 -5.88
CA SER A 509 15.63 24.62 -5.74
C SER A 509 14.37 23.86 -5.35
N TYR A 510 14.10 22.70 -5.96
CA TYR A 510 12.90 21.92 -5.61
C TYR A 510 13.02 21.25 -4.23
N GLY A 511 14.22 20.84 -3.83
CA GLY A 511 14.48 20.37 -2.47
C GLY A 511 14.09 21.42 -1.41
N ILE A 512 14.48 22.68 -1.64
CA ILE A 512 14.13 23.81 -0.75
C ILE A 512 12.61 24.00 -0.64
N LEU A 513 11.88 23.95 -1.75
CA LEU A 513 10.41 24.04 -1.75
C LEU A 513 9.77 22.93 -0.90
N LEU A 514 10.23 21.68 -1.05
CA LEU A 514 9.72 20.55 -0.26
C LEU A 514 10.00 20.72 1.23
N ILE A 515 11.15 21.29 1.60
CA ILE A 515 11.46 21.62 3.00
C ILE A 515 10.48 22.65 3.54
N PHE A 516 10.21 23.74 2.82
CA PHE A 516 9.22 24.74 3.28
C PHE A 516 7.84 24.11 3.48
N ILE A 517 7.42 23.21 2.59
CA ILE A 517 6.18 22.44 2.74
C ILE A 517 6.23 21.52 3.97
N LEU A 518 7.35 20.88 4.29
CA LEU A 518 7.48 20.05 5.49
C LEU A 518 7.36 20.85 6.79
N LEU A 519 7.92 22.06 6.84
CA LEU A 519 7.96 22.90 8.03
C LEU A 519 6.59 23.50 8.37
N ASN A 520 5.82 23.90 7.36
CA ASN A 520 4.43 24.35 7.56
C ASN A 520 3.59 24.04 6.30
N PRO A 521 3.00 22.83 6.22
CA PRO A 521 2.28 22.38 5.03
C PRO A 521 1.17 23.35 4.61
N LYS A 522 0.32 23.75 5.56
CA LYS A 522 -0.82 24.63 5.29
C LYS A 522 -0.36 25.99 4.78
N ARG A 523 0.57 26.64 5.47
CA ARG A 523 1.02 28.00 5.13
C ARG A 523 1.80 28.03 3.82
N ALA A 524 2.75 27.11 3.64
CA ALA A 524 3.56 27.04 2.43
C ALA A 524 2.72 26.73 1.18
N LEU A 525 1.79 25.77 1.26
CA LEU A 525 0.92 25.46 0.12
C LEU A 525 -0.10 26.57 -0.17
N SER A 526 -0.58 27.29 0.86
CA SER A 526 -1.44 28.46 0.68
C SER A 526 -0.72 29.59 -0.05
N GLN A 527 0.50 29.95 0.38
CA GLN A 527 1.30 30.96 -0.30
C GLN A 527 1.69 30.54 -1.73
N LEU A 528 2.01 29.26 -1.95
CA LEU A 528 2.27 28.72 -3.29
C LEU A 528 1.05 28.86 -4.21
N ILE A 529 -0.15 28.50 -3.74
CA ILE A 529 -1.38 28.62 -4.53
C ILE A 529 -1.72 30.09 -4.81
N LEU A 530 -1.52 31.00 -3.84
CA LEU A 530 -1.69 32.44 -4.03
C LEU A 530 -0.72 33.01 -5.07
N TYR A 531 0.53 32.56 -5.05
CA TYR A 531 1.50 32.88 -6.09
C TYR A 531 1.01 32.40 -7.47
N GLU A 532 0.58 31.16 -7.58
CA GLU A 532 0.11 30.55 -8.84
C GLU A 532 -1.14 31.21 -9.44
N ILE A 533 -2.07 31.69 -8.61
CA ILE A 533 -3.23 32.47 -9.07
C ILE A 533 -2.79 33.73 -9.81
N ASN A 534 -1.63 34.30 -9.44
CA ASN A 534 -1.14 35.56 -9.97
C ASN A 534 -0.15 35.42 -11.13
N VAL A 535 0.18 34.19 -11.54
CA VAL A 535 1.27 33.88 -12.50
C VAL A 535 0.73 33.38 -13.84
N GLU A 536 1.42 33.77 -14.93
CA GLU A 536 1.12 33.34 -16.31
C GLU A 536 1.49 31.87 -16.56
N ASP A 537 0.84 31.22 -17.54
CA ASP A 537 0.95 29.77 -17.80
C ASP A 537 2.38 29.27 -18.03
N THR A 538 3.24 30.10 -18.62
CA THR A 538 4.65 29.78 -18.91
C THR A 538 5.53 29.76 -17.67
N LYS A 539 5.04 30.22 -16.52
CA LYS A 539 5.77 30.30 -15.24
C LYS A 539 5.09 29.51 -14.11
N SER A 540 3.99 28.80 -14.39
CA SER A 540 3.30 28.00 -13.38
C SER A 540 4.15 26.81 -12.91
N ILE A 541 4.40 26.75 -11.61
CA ILE A 541 5.12 25.68 -10.92
C ILE A 541 4.23 24.46 -10.73
N ILE A 542 2.93 24.66 -10.45
CA ILE A 542 1.97 23.57 -10.20
C ILE A 542 1.57 22.86 -11.50
N PHE A 543 1.27 23.58 -12.59
CA PHE A 543 0.74 22.98 -13.81
C PHE A 543 1.82 22.47 -14.77
N GLN A 544 3.06 22.94 -14.64
CA GLN A 544 4.18 22.43 -15.44
C GLN A 544 4.86 21.21 -14.83
N LYS A 545 4.70 20.96 -13.53
CA LYS A 545 5.35 19.85 -12.81
C LYS A 545 4.32 18.90 -12.22
N SER A 546 4.30 17.67 -12.73
CA SER A 546 3.32 16.64 -12.33
C SER A 546 3.32 16.28 -10.84
N MET A 547 4.40 16.54 -10.10
CA MET A 547 4.54 16.18 -8.69
C MET A 547 3.91 17.14 -7.68
N LEU A 548 4.05 18.47 -7.87
CA LEU A 548 3.38 19.43 -6.99
C LEU A 548 1.87 19.37 -7.17
N ALA A 549 1.43 19.14 -8.41
CA ALA A 549 0.05 18.80 -8.70
C ALA A 549 -0.44 17.63 -7.83
N SER A 550 0.32 16.55 -7.67
CA SER A 550 -0.09 15.43 -6.82
C SER A 550 -0.11 15.73 -5.31
N ILE A 551 0.76 16.60 -4.79
CA ILE A 551 0.68 17.05 -3.38
C ILE A 551 -0.64 17.80 -3.16
N VAL A 552 -0.96 18.71 -4.06
CA VAL A 552 -2.14 19.58 -3.96
C VAL A 552 -3.44 18.80 -4.28
N GLN A 553 -3.35 17.71 -5.05
CA GLN A 553 -4.45 16.77 -5.32
C GLN A 553 -4.73 15.78 -4.19
N ASN A 554 -3.86 15.65 -3.19
CA ASN A 554 -4.08 14.71 -2.11
C ASN A 554 -5.31 15.08 -1.27
N TYR A 555 -6.00 14.06 -0.75
CA TYR A 555 -7.14 14.25 0.12
C TYR A 555 -6.71 14.56 1.55
N TYR A 556 -7.46 15.45 2.18
CA TYR A 556 -7.29 15.91 3.55
C TYR A 556 -8.54 15.54 4.37
N LYS A 557 -8.36 15.06 5.61
CA LYS A 557 -9.39 14.61 6.59
C LYS A 557 -10.52 13.74 6.00
N SER A 558 -10.51 12.44 6.33
CA SER A 558 -11.60 11.47 6.04
C SER A 558 -12.12 11.42 4.59
N GLY A 559 -11.32 11.87 3.61
CA GLY A 559 -11.64 11.73 2.18
C GLY A 559 -12.66 12.71 1.63
N HIS A 560 -13.09 13.72 2.40
CA HIS A 560 -14.17 14.61 1.96
C HIS A 560 -13.70 15.79 1.11
N ARG A 561 -12.46 16.30 1.29
CA ARG A 561 -11.91 17.43 0.51
C ARG A 561 -10.48 17.19 0.10
N ASN A 562 -10.07 17.64 -1.08
CA ASN A 562 -8.64 17.67 -1.44
C ASN A 562 -7.96 18.92 -0.89
N ILE A 563 -6.64 18.86 -0.70
CA ILE A 563 -5.82 19.95 -0.13
C ILE A 563 -6.03 21.23 -0.94
N LEU A 564 -6.07 21.15 -2.27
CA LEU A 564 -6.36 22.31 -3.12
C LEU A 564 -7.67 22.99 -2.77
N THR A 565 -8.75 22.22 -2.63
CA THR A 565 -10.09 22.78 -2.34
C THR A 565 -10.13 23.37 -0.95
N TYR A 566 -9.52 22.69 0.02
CA TYR A 566 -9.42 23.20 1.38
C TYR A 566 -8.66 24.53 1.41
N VAL A 567 -7.50 24.61 0.75
CA VAL A 567 -6.69 25.83 0.68
C VAL A 567 -7.42 26.93 -0.09
N LEU A 568 -8.07 26.63 -1.21
CA LEU A 568 -8.85 27.62 -1.97
C LEU A 568 -10.05 28.14 -1.16
N GLN A 569 -10.75 27.27 -0.43
CA GLN A 569 -11.81 27.66 0.49
C GLN A 569 -11.25 28.56 1.60
N ASP A 570 -10.12 28.21 2.20
CA ASP A 570 -9.47 29.00 3.25
C ASP A 570 -9.04 30.38 2.72
N ILE A 571 -8.48 30.45 1.51
CA ILE A 571 -8.13 31.71 0.83
C ILE A 571 -9.38 32.56 0.57
N LEU A 572 -10.45 31.97 0.04
CA LEU A 572 -11.71 32.67 -0.24
C LEU A 572 -12.36 33.22 1.05
N LEU A 573 -12.33 32.43 2.13
CA LEU A 573 -12.94 32.79 3.42
C LEU A 573 -12.09 33.79 4.21
N GLN A 574 -10.76 33.65 4.23
CA GLN A 574 -9.87 34.46 5.07
C GLN A 574 -9.34 35.72 4.39
N GLN A 575 -9.12 35.72 3.07
CA GLN A 575 -8.39 36.81 2.40
C GLN A 575 -9.27 37.76 1.59
N ARG A 576 -10.61 37.56 1.55
CA ARG A 576 -11.54 38.36 0.74
C ARG A 576 -11.00 38.64 -0.68
N VAL A 577 -10.33 37.64 -1.28
CA VAL A 577 -9.85 37.77 -2.66
C VAL A 577 -11.07 37.97 -3.52
N THR A 578 -11.23 39.17 -4.10
CA THR A 578 -12.29 39.44 -5.06
C THR A 578 -12.20 38.41 -6.16
N PHE A 579 -13.34 37.85 -6.55
CA PHE A 579 -13.50 36.85 -7.61
C PHE A 579 -13.05 37.46 -8.96
N ASN A 580 -11.75 37.63 -9.14
CA ASN A 580 -11.14 38.37 -10.24
C ASN A 580 -10.88 37.40 -11.40
N LEU A 581 -10.72 37.94 -12.60
CA LEU A 581 -10.43 37.23 -13.84
C LEU A 581 -9.28 36.22 -13.65
N LYS A 582 -8.22 36.59 -12.92
CA LYS A 582 -7.06 35.72 -12.62
C LYS A 582 -7.44 34.44 -11.86
N PHE A 583 -8.32 34.54 -10.87
CA PHE A 583 -8.82 33.38 -10.12
C PHE A 583 -9.65 32.46 -11.02
N ARG A 584 -10.51 33.04 -11.87
CA ARG A 584 -11.29 32.28 -12.86
C ARG A 584 -10.38 31.55 -13.84
N THR A 585 -9.38 32.23 -14.38
CA THR A 585 -8.38 31.63 -15.27
C THR A 585 -7.64 30.49 -14.56
N PHE A 586 -7.26 30.64 -13.28
CA PHE A 586 -6.65 29.57 -12.50
C PHE A 586 -7.57 28.34 -12.37
N ILE A 587 -8.85 28.52 -12.05
CA ILE A 587 -9.82 27.42 -11.97
C ILE A 587 -10.03 26.73 -13.32
N ASP A 588 -10.07 27.49 -14.42
CA ASP A 588 -10.18 26.91 -15.77
C ASP A 588 -8.93 26.11 -16.15
N LYS A 589 -7.73 26.51 -15.70
CA LYS A 589 -6.49 25.73 -15.84
C LYS A 589 -6.55 24.42 -15.06
N VAL A 590 -6.97 24.46 -13.80
CA VAL A 590 -7.18 23.28 -12.95
C VAL A 590 -8.09 22.25 -13.64
N ARG A 591 -9.17 22.73 -14.27
CA ARG A 591 -10.12 21.90 -15.03
C ARG A 591 -9.48 21.31 -16.29
N THR A 592 -8.75 22.12 -17.06
CA THR A 592 -8.16 21.73 -18.36
C THR A 592 -7.06 20.67 -18.20
N TYR A 593 -6.21 20.79 -17.18
CA TYR A 593 -5.16 19.82 -16.91
C TYR A 593 -5.65 18.51 -16.28
N LYS A 594 -6.98 18.31 -16.14
CA LYS A 594 -7.60 17.18 -15.44
C LYS A 594 -6.97 16.94 -14.06
N VAL A 595 -6.42 18.00 -13.45
CA VAL A 595 -5.83 17.94 -12.11
C VAL A 595 -6.92 17.56 -11.11
N ILE A 596 -8.20 17.73 -11.47
CA ILE A 596 -9.30 17.39 -10.58
C ILE A 596 -10.59 16.93 -11.27
N PHE A 597 -11.05 15.70 -10.96
CA PHE A 597 -12.40 15.22 -11.31
C PHE A 597 -13.41 15.43 -10.15
N TYR A 598 -12.98 15.30 -8.89
CA TYR A 598 -13.88 15.32 -7.72
C TYR A 598 -14.30 16.73 -7.23
N VAL A 599 -13.47 17.76 -7.45
CA VAL A 599 -13.74 19.15 -7.02
C VAL A 599 -14.73 19.89 -7.91
N ILE A 600 -15.01 19.38 -9.11
CA ILE A 600 -16.10 19.92 -9.94
C ILE A 600 -17.46 19.74 -9.22
N ASN A 601 -17.61 18.71 -8.38
CA ASN A 601 -18.78 18.51 -7.54
C ASN A 601 -18.80 19.43 -6.31
N GLU A 602 -17.65 19.73 -5.68
CA GLU A 602 -17.61 20.64 -4.51
C GLU A 602 -17.63 22.13 -4.89
N ILE A 603 -17.04 22.55 -6.01
CA ILE A 603 -17.10 23.95 -6.48
C ILE A 603 -18.53 24.31 -6.96
N LYS A 604 -19.32 23.34 -7.44
CA LYS A 604 -20.74 23.57 -7.73
C LYS A 604 -21.54 23.94 -6.47
N ILE A 605 -21.16 23.46 -5.29
CA ILE A 605 -21.79 23.83 -4.01
C ILE A 605 -21.42 25.26 -3.62
N ILE A 606 -20.19 25.71 -3.89
CA ILE A 606 -19.79 27.12 -3.67
C ILE A 606 -20.57 28.07 -4.59
N LYS A 607 -20.93 27.62 -5.80
CA LYS A 607 -21.82 28.35 -6.72
C LYS A 607 -23.28 28.42 -6.28
N ILE A 608 -23.72 27.60 -5.31
CA ILE A 608 -25.11 27.55 -4.84
C ILE A 608 -25.31 28.41 -3.58
N ASN A 609 -24.24 28.77 -2.87
CA ASN A 609 -24.29 29.58 -1.65
C ASN A 609 -23.67 31.00 -1.78
N PHE A 610 -23.48 31.50 -3.01
CA PHE A 610 -23.10 32.90 -3.29
C PHE A 610 -23.79 33.43 -4.54
#